data_AF-A0A955R890-F1
#
_entry.id   AF-A0A955R890-F1
#
_cell.length_a   1.000
_cell.length_b   1.000
_cell.length_c   1.000
_cell.angle_alpha   90.00
_cell.angle_beta   90.00
_cell.angle_gamma   90.00
#
_symmetry.space_group_name_H-M   'P 1'
#
loop_
_entity.id
_entity.type
_entity.pdbx_description
1 polymer ?
#
loop_
_entity_poly.entity_id
_entity_poly.type
_entity_poly.pdbx_seq_one_letter_code
_entity_poly.pdbx_strand_id
1 'polypeptide(L)'
;MRLEHSAPFGLRVTLAEGTRFDELAPDLVKGWLAEHRVVVIRGLAALDKRHLPLAARRLGPLQAWSFGAVNVLKVDPDKQNYLFTEGEVPLHWDGAFKGEIPSTLMFRCVEAPPDGAGGATVFVDGARVWEGLDEPTRQRWSRACFRYATERVVHYGGTFDADLVSRHPTTGATTLRFAEPVEGLNPVTVEALHEGSPTVAEVASALADPAIRLAHHWRVGDVLLADNHALLHGRDAFVAHAPRELHRVNVLDGARPWYRGLLDSVRIRRPEFMVAEVPILLFPLLWVAPDAAWLGRGAFWEATAVFFLLFHFGDMVNCLADRELDAVYKTTLSEAVFGLGVRNVAGQIAASAALALLLTTHLAWSAGRPWLVPLVVVGLVLGHQYSYGPLKLKSRGLWQIPTLWALIFVGPVLLTTGVVAGWPSPSLLALIGLYGAMAQLIILVNTAEDFDEDVAAGLHTSAIALGRKGAVWTSAIGVGLAGGGLFALFGATAMAEDWAGPTWWVLGLWTCAWSWSTLEIGHLAWRVQRARAPDAELKRGAAKMPVWITVVAWLTLGVVAARAWLG
;
A
#
# COMPACT_ATOMS: atom_id res chain seq x y z
N MET A 1 -1.49 -36.92 -8.80
CA MET A 1 -1.19 -35.78 -9.68
C MET A 1 -1.00 -36.31 -11.09
N ARG A 2 -1.65 -35.70 -12.09
CA ARG A 2 -1.52 -36.04 -13.51
C ARG A 2 -0.94 -34.85 -14.27
N LEU A 3 0.05 -35.11 -15.13
CA LEU A 3 0.75 -34.10 -15.92
C LEU A 3 0.44 -34.34 -17.41
N GLU A 4 0.09 -33.28 -18.13
CA GLU A 4 -0.25 -33.36 -19.56
C GLU A 4 0.34 -32.16 -20.30
N HIS A 5 1.07 -32.42 -21.38
CA HIS A 5 1.61 -31.33 -22.20
C HIS A 5 0.52 -30.64 -23.01
N SER A 6 0.60 -29.32 -23.07
CA SER A 6 -0.19 -28.49 -23.97
C SER A 6 0.62 -28.24 -25.25
N ALA A 7 -0.07 -28.22 -26.39
CA ALA A 7 0.51 -27.80 -27.66
C ALA A 7 0.22 -26.31 -27.91
N PRO A 8 1.15 -25.53 -28.49
CA PRO A 8 2.50 -25.94 -28.91
C PRO A 8 3.53 -26.01 -27.76
N PHE A 9 3.20 -25.42 -26.61
CA PHE A 9 3.95 -25.50 -25.35
C PHE A 9 2.99 -25.38 -24.16
N GLY A 10 3.50 -25.62 -22.95
CA GLY A 10 2.75 -25.53 -21.71
C GLY A 10 2.51 -26.87 -21.03
N LEU A 11 2.08 -26.82 -19.77
CA LEU A 11 1.80 -27.96 -18.93
C LEU A 11 0.46 -27.79 -18.24
N ARG A 12 -0.39 -28.81 -18.32
CA ARG A 12 -1.59 -28.94 -17.50
C ARG A 12 -1.34 -29.93 -16.37
N VAL A 13 -1.49 -29.44 -15.14
CA VAL A 13 -1.36 -30.21 -13.90
C VAL A 13 -2.75 -30.43 -13.32
N THR A 14 -3.16 -31.68 -13.17
CA THR A 14 -4.42 -32.04 -12.50
C THR A 14 -4.14 -32.68 -11.15
N LEU A 15 -4.64 -32.05 -10.10
CA LEU A 15 -4.53 -32.48 -8.70
C LEU A 15 -5.83 -33.13 -8.23
N ALA A 16 -5.80 -33.72 -7.03
CA ALA A 16 -7.05 -34.11 -6.36
C ALA A 16 -7.85 -32.85 -6.00
N GLU A 17 -9.17 -32.91 -6.09
CA GLU A 17 -10.02 -31.74 -5.82
C GLU A 17 -9.86 -31.25 -4.38
N GLY A 18 -9.73 -29.93 -4.21
CA GLY A 18 -9.49 -29.30 -2.91
C GLY A 18 -8.04 -29.32 -2.44
N THR A 19 -7.07 -29.74 -3.27
CA THR A 19 -5.64 -29.66 -2.93
C THR A 19 -5.25 -28.20 -2.67
N ARG A 20 -4.60 -27.89 -1.55
CA ARG A 20 -4.20 -26.50 -1.28
C ARG A 20 -2.91 -26.17 -2.03
N PHE A 21 -2.78 -24.95 -2.55
CA PHE A 21 -1.58 -24.54 -3.30
C PHE A 21 -0.30 -24.62 -2.44
N ASP A 22 -0.43 -24.44 -1.12
CA ASP A 22 0.69 -24.48 -0.19
C ASP A 22 1.27 -25.90 0.04
N GLU A 23 0.60 -26.93 -0.47
CA GLU A 23 1.10 -28.32 -0.52
C GLU A 23 2.09 -28.53 -1.68
N LEU A 24 2.12 -27.63 -2.68
CA LEU A 24 3.08 -27.71 -3.78
C LEU A 24 4.40 -27.05 -3.38
N ALA A 25 5.51 -27.76 -3.57
CA ALA A 25 6.85 -27.21 -3.37
C ALA A 25 7.09 -26.05 -4.36
N PRO A 26 7.51 -24.85 -3.91
CA PRO A 26 7.72 -23.71 -4.81
C PRO A 26 8.72 -24.00 -5.94
N ASP A 27 9.79 -24.73 -5.64
CA ASP A 27 10.83 -25.07 -6.63
C ASP A 27 10.30 -26.04 -7.69
N LEU A 28 9.35 -26.91 -7.35
CA LEU A 28 8.67 -27.77 -8.32
C LEU A 28 7.84 -26.95 -9.29
N VAL A 29 7.05 -26.01 -8.77
CA VAL A 29 6.21 -25.11 -9.61
C VAL A 29 7.09 -24.23 -10.51
N LYS A 30 8.20 -23.69 -9.97
CA LYS A 30 9.18 -22.93 -10.74
C LYS A 30 9.86 -23.78 -11.82
N GLY A 31 10.17 -25.04 -11.51
CA GLY A 31 10.72 -26.00 -12.48
C GLY A 31 9.77 -26.22 -13.66
N TRP A 32 8.50 -26.50 -13.38
CA TRP A 32 7.48 -26.61 -14.43
C TRP A 32 7.35 -25.35 -15.27
N LEU A 33 7.41 -24.17 -14.63
CA LEU A 33 7.29 -22.91 -15.33
C LEU A 33 8.51 -22.64 -16.23
N ALA A 34 9.71 -22.90 -15.73
CA ALA A 34 10.95 -22.72 -16.48
C ALA A 34 11.03 -23.65 -17.70
N GLU A 35 10.51 -24.86 -17.59
CA GLU A 35 10.50 -25.85 -18.68
C GLU A 35 9.38 -25.61 -19.69
N HIS A 36 8.16 -25.29 -19.22
CA HIS A 36 6.97 -25.29 -20.06
C HIS A 36 6.41 -23.91 -20.38
N ARG A 37 6.96 -22.83 -19.79
CA ARG A 37 6.55 -21.42 -19.92
C ARG A 37 5.16 -21.08 -19.39
N VAL A 38 4.17 -21.94 -19.60
CA VAL A 38 2.80 -21.80 -19.09
C VAL A 38 2.41 -23.06 -18.33
N VAL A 39 1.92 -22.90 -17.10
CA VAL A 39 1.46 -24.00 -16.26
C VAL A 39 0.02 -23.71 -15.83
N VAL A 40 -0.90 -24.63 -16.15
CA VAL A 40 -2.31 -24.56 -15.71
C VAL A 40 -2.55 -25.65 -14.68
N ILE A 41 -2.94 -25.25 -13.46
CA ILE A 41 -3.19 -26.16 -12.34
C ILE A 41 -4.70 -26.22 -12.09
N ARG A 42 -5.24 -27.44 -12.07
CA ARG A 42 -6.65 -27.76 -11.80
C ARG A 42 -6.79 -28.66 -10.57
N GLY A 43 -7.93 -28.54 -9.90
CA GLY A 43 -8.24 -29.26 -8.67
C GLY A 43 -7.77 -28.55 -7.39
N LEU A 44 -7.25 -27.34 -7.49
CA LEU A 44 -6.87 -26.56 -6.31
C LEU A 44 -8.10 -26.13 -5.50
N ALA A 45 -7.95 -26.06 -4.17
CA ALA A 45 -8.88 -25.34 -3.32
C ALA A 45 -9.00 -23.88 -3.77
N ALA A 46 -10.18 -23.29 -3.57
CA ALA A 46 -10.46 -21.93 -4.02
C ALA A 46 -9.48 -20.93 -3.40
N LEU A 47 -8.74 -20.21 -4.25
CA LEU A 47 -7.85 -19.12 -3.84
C LEU A 47 -8.62 -17.80 -3.91
N ASP A 48 -9.29 -17.40 -2.82
CA ASP A 48 -9.92 -16.09 -2.77
C ASP A 48 -8.89 -14.93 -2.88
N LYS A 49 -9.38 -13.69 -2.85
CA LYS A 49 -8.53 -12.48 -2.95
C LYS A 49 -7.43 -12.41 -1.88
N ARG A 50 -7.59 -13.09 -0.74
CA ARG A 50 -6.62 -13.13 0.35
C ARG A 50 -5.60 -14.25 0.16
N HIS A 51 -6.04 -15.44 -0.24
CA HIS A 51 -5.18 -16.60 -0.37
C HIS A 51 -4.33 -16.55 -1.65
N LEU A 52 -4.82 -15.93 -2.73
CA LEU A 52 -4.09 -15.84 -3.99
C LEU A 52 -2.74 -15.10 -3.87
N PRO A 53 -2.65 -13.88 -3.27
CA PRO A 53 -1.37 -13.20 -3.06
C PRO A 53 -0.38 -14.03 -2.22
N LEU A 54 -0.85 -14.66 -1.13
CA LEU A 54 0.01 -15.46 -0.26
C LEU A 54 0.54 -16.71 -0.98
N ALA A 55 -0.29 -17.34 -1.82
CA ALA A 55 0.12 -18.44 -2.68
C ALA A 55 1.18 -17.98 -3.70
N ALA A 56 0.92 -16.89 -4.43
CA ALA A 56 1.84 -16.30 -5.40
C ALA A 56 3.18 -15.93 -4.77
N ARG A 57 3.15 -15.37 -3.54
CA ARG A 57 4.34 -14.93 -2.82
C ARG A 57 5.32 -16.05 -2.50
N ARG A 58 4.85 -17.31 -2.42
CA ARG A 58 5.74 -18.47 -2.27
C ARG A 58 6.71 -18.63 -3.45
N LEU A 59 6.37 -18.06 -4.61
CA LEU A 59 7.19 -18.10 -5.82
C LEU A 59 8.20 -16.95 -5.86
N GLY A 60 7.94 -15.83 -5.19
CA GLY A 60 8.84 -14.69 -5.13
C GLY A 60 8.16 -13.45 -4.54
N PRO A 61 8.89 -12.32 -4.43
CA PRO A 61 8.32 -11.05 -3.98
C PRO A 61 7.14 -10.62 -4.86
N LEU A 62 6.10 -10.05 -4.27
CA LEU A 62 4.99 -9.53 -5.05
C LEU A 62 5.29 -8.13 -5.60
N GLN A 63 4.82 -7.86 -6.81
CA GLN A 63 4.87 -6.52 -7.36
C GLN A 63 3.75 -5.66 -6.76
N ALA A 64 4.12 -4.58 -6.05
CA ALA A 64 3.17 -3.76 -5.33
C ALA A 64 2.49 -2.72 -6.23
N TRP A 65 1.16 -2.61 -6.18
CA TRP A 65 0.38 -1.59 -6.90
C TRP A 65 -0.48 -0.77 -5.93
N SER A 66 -0.98 0.38 -6.40
CA SER A 66 -1.86 1.23 -5.58
C SER A 66 -3.22 0.59 -5.27
N PHE A 67 -3.63 -0.42 -6.04
CA PHE A 67 -4.84 -1.22 -5.80
C PHE A 67 -4.58 -2.50 -4.96
N GLY A 68 -3.35 -2.69 -4.47
CA GLY A 68 -2.94 -3.92 -3.78
C GLY A 68 -2.28 -4.95 -4.70
N ALA A 69 -2.25 -6.21 -4.28
CA ALA A 69 -1.57 -7.30 -5.01
C ALA A 69 -2.42 -7.91 -6.13
N VAL A 70 -3.75 -7.85 -6.02
CA VAL A 70 -4.68 -8.52 -6.95
C VAL A 70 -5.23 -7.51 -7.95
N ASN A 71 -4.84 -7.64 -9.21
CA ASN A 71 -5.51 -6.95 -10.32
C ASN A 71 -6.76 -7.76 -10.73
N VAL A 72 -7.94 -7.18 -10.52
CA VAL A 72 -9.22 -7.79 -10.94
C VAL A 72 -9.51 -7.40 -12.37
N LEU A 73 -9.29 -8.33 -13.29
CA LEU A 73 -9.51 -8.21 -14.73
C LEU A 73 -10.93 -8.65 -15.07
N LYS A 74 -11.83 -7.68 -15.16
CA LYS A 74 -13.22 -7.85 -15.61
C LYS A 74 -13.62 -6.64 -16.45
N VAL A 75 -14.68 -6.76 -17.25
CA VAL A 75 -15.21 -5.60 -17.99
C VAL A 75 -15.67 -4.53 -16.99
N ASP A 76 -15.22 -3.30 -17.19
CA ASP A 76 -15.51 -2.17 -16.30
C ASP A 76 -15.63 -0.87 -17.14
N PRO A 77 -16.86 -0.45 -17.46
CA PRO A 77 -17.11 0.72 -18.31
C PRO A 77 -16.57 2.04 -17.75
N ASP A 78 -16.36 2.12 -16.44
CA ASP A 78 -15.86 3.33 -15.78
C ASP A 78 -14.33 3.48 -15.91
N LYS A 79 -13.63 2.45 -16.38
CA LYS A 79 -12.17 2.46 -16.56
C LYS A 79 -11.78 2.81 -17.98
N GLN A 80 -11.03 3.89 -18.14
CA GLN A 80 -10.47 4.32 -19.43
C GLN A 80 -9.22 3.52 -19.82
N ASN A 81 -9.33 2.19 -19.90
CA ASN A 81 -8.23 1.32 -20.30
C ASN A 81 -8.74 0.07 -21.02
N TYR A 82 -8.13 -0.25 -22.16
CA TYR A 82 -8.53 -1.36 -23.04
C TYR A 82 -8.52 -2.74 -22.36
N LEU A 83 -7.76 -2.94 -21.29
CA LEU A 83 -7.74 -4.20 -20.52
C LEU A 83 -9.12 -4.53 -19.91
N PHE A 84 -9.93 -3.51 -19.64
CA PHE A 84 -11.26 -3.61 -19.01
C PHE A 84 -12.41 -3.52 -20.02
N THR A 85 -12.13 -3.70 -21.31
CA THR A 85 -13.16 -3.82 -22.37
C THR A 85 -13.27 -5.27 -22.87
N GLU A 86 -14.17 -5.52 -23.81
CA GLU A 86 -14.34 -6.78 -24.54
C GLU A 86 -13.45 -6.92 -25.79
N GLY A 87 -12.72 -5.86 -26.14
CA GLY A 87 -11.83 -5.83 -27.30
C GLY A 87 -10.61 -6.72 -27.17
N GLU A 88 -9.89 -6.89 -28.27
CA GLU A 88 -8.58 -7.55 -28.27
C GLU A 88 -7.58 -6.77 -27.41
N VAL A 89 -6.71 -7.50 -26.72
CA VAL A 89 -5.55 -6.98 -26.00
C VAL A 89 -4.33 -7.41 -26.84
N PRO A 90 -3.63 -6.47 -27.49
CA PRO A 90 -2.47 -6.79 -28.31
C PRO A 90 -1.33 -7.45 -27.51
N LEU A 91 -0.43 -8.14 -28.21
CA LEU A 91 0.69 -8.83 -27.59
C LEU A 91 1.63 -7.84 -26.90
N HIS A 92 1.98 -8.13 -25.65
CA HIS A 92 2.91 -7.35 -24.85
C HIS A 92 3.54 -8.19 -23.74
N TRP A 93 4.44 -7.58 -22.97
CA TRP A 93 4.89 -8.14 -21.69
C TRP A 93 4.61 -7.17 -20.55
N ASP A 94 4.39 -7.72 -19.36
CA ASP A 94 3.99 -6.95 -18.19
C ASP A 94 5.20 -6.25 -17.56
N GLY A 95 4.98 -5.08 -16.94
CA GLY A 95 5.96 -4.38 -16.09
C GLY A 95 6.89 -3.38 -16.77
N ALA A 96 6.87 -3.28 -18.11
CA ALA A 96 7.77 -2.42 -18.88
C ALA A 96 7.67 -0.93 -18.50
N PHE A 97 6.48 -0.33 -18.57
CA PHE A 97 6.24 1.07 -18.20
C PHE A 97 6.46 1.38 -16.71
N LYS A 98 6.55 0.35 -15.86
CA LYS A 98 6.85 0.52 -14.43
C LYS A 98 8.36 0.48 -14.14
N GLY A 99 9.17 0.03 -15.11
CA GLY A 99 10.60 -0.24 -14.90
C GLY A 99 10.88 -1.43 -13.97
N GLU A 100 9.87 -2.29 -13.74
CA GLU A 100 10.00 -3.46 -12.89
C GLU A 100 9.23 -4.62 -13.55
N ILE A 101 9.96 -5.52 -14.21
CA ILE A 101 9.39 -6.63 -14.97
C ILE A 101 9.16 -7.81 -14.01
N PRO A 102 7.93 -8.28 -13.82
CA PRO A 102 7.67 -9.50 -13.06
C PRO A 102 8.20 -10.71 -13.83
N SER A 103 8.67 -11.70 -13.09
CA SER A 103 9.12 -12.99 -13.63
C SER A 103 7.94 -13.92 -13.91
N THR A 104 6.92 -13.89 -13.06
CA THR A 104 5.74 -14.75 -13.17
C THR A 104 4.45 -13.95 -13.08
N LEU A 105 3.51 -14.23 -13.99
CA LEU A 105 2.12 -13.81 -13.86
C LEU A 105 1.31 -14.99 -13.35
N MET A 106 0.66 -14.83 -12.19
CA MET A 106 -0.24 -15.84 -11.64
C MET A 106 -1.68 -15.35 -11.76
N PHE A 107 -2.51 -16.16 -12.39
CA PHE A 107 -3.92 -15.88 -12.62
C PHE A 107 -4.79 -16.91 -11.92
N ARG A 108 -5.96 -16.45 -11.46
CA ARG A 108 -7.08 -17.30 -11.07
C ARG A 108 -8.30 -16.93 -11.91
N CYS A 109 -8.98 -17.93 -12.44
CA CYS A 109 -10.30 -17.75 -13.06
C CYS A 109 -11.43 -17.83 -12.03
N VAL A 110 -12.18 -16.74 -11.91
CA VAL A 110 -13.40 -16.64 -11.07
C VAL A 110 -14.63 -16.91 -11.93
N GLU A 111 -14.72 -16.24 -13.08
CA GLU A 111 -15.75 -16.47 -14.09
C GLU A 111 -15.07 -16.67 -15.45
N ALA A 112 -15.58 -17.65 -16.22
CA ALA A 112 -15.09 -17.97 -17.54
C ALA A 112 -16.19 -17.71 -18.59
N PRO A 113 -15.83 -17.18 -19.77
CA PRO A 113 -16.78 -17.06 -20.86
C PRO A 113 -17.20 -18.45 -21.34
N PRO A 114 -18.43 -18.61 -21.87
CA PRO A 114 -18.87 -19.89 -22.42
C PRO A 114 -18.04 -20.28 -23.65
N ASP A 115 -17.98 -21.57 -23.94
CA ASP A 115 -17.26 -22.09 -25.11
C ASP A 115 -17.75 -21.40 -26.40
N GLY A 116 -16.80 -20.97 -27.24
CA GLY A 116 -17.10 -20.26 -28.48
C GLY A 116 -17.34 -18.75 -28.35
N ALA A 117 -17.38 -18.19 -27.15
CA ALA A 117 -17.55 -16.73 -26.96
C ALA A 117 -16.27 -15.90 -27.15
N GLY A 118 -15.12 -16.52 -27.45
CA GLY A 118 -13.82 -15.86 -27.59
C GLY A 118 -13.14 -15.60 -26.24
N GLY A 119 -12.25 -14.60 -26.19
CA GLY A 119 -11.68 -14.11 -24.92
C GLY A 119 -10.58 -14.96 -24.32
N ALA A 120 -10.03 -15.89 -25.11
CA ALA A 120 -8.89 -16.70 -24.71
C ALA A 120 -7.68 -15.79 -24.41
N THR A 121 -6.92 -16.15 -23.38
CA THR A 121 -5.62 -15.51 -23.15
C THR A 121 -4.62 -16.15 -24.09
N VAL A 122 -3.90 -15.35 -24.86
CA VAL A 122 -2.93 -15.84 -25.84
C VAL A 122 -1.51 -15.61 -25.35
N PHE A 123 -0.64 -16.57 -25.61
CA PHE A 123 0.77 -16.54 -25.25
C PHE A 123 1.62 -16.89 -26.47
N VAL A 124 2.72 -16.18 -26.66
CA VAL A 124 3.73 -16.45 -27.68
C VAL A 124 5.09 -16.61 -27.00
N ASP A 125 5.78 -17.71 -27.27
CA ASP A 125 7.13 -17.95 -26.76
C ASP A 125 8.16 -17.27 -27.64
N GLY A 126 8.73 -16.16 -27.15
CA GLY A 126 9.72 -15.38 -27.89
C GLY A 126 11.00 -16.15 -28.22
N ALA A 127 11.35 -17.17 -27.43
CA ALA A 127 12.49 -18.03 -27.73
C ALA A 127 12.21 -18.90 -28.97
N ARG A 128 10.99 -19.43 -29.11
CA ARG A 128 10.59 -20.21 -30.30
C ARG A 128 10.51 -19.35 -31.55
N VAL A 129 10.05 -18.10 -31.43
CA VAL A 129 10.09 -17.14 -32.54
C VAL A 129 11.54 -16.99 -33.01
N TRP A 130 12.46 -16.68 -32.08
CA TRP A 130 13.88 -16.49 -32.38
C TRP A 130 14.52 -17.73 -33.02
N GLU A 131 14.23 -18.93 -32.51
CA GLU A 131 14.71 -20.21 -33.05
C GLU A 131 14.19 -20.49 -34.46
N GLY A 132 13.00 -19.99 -34.83
CA GLY A 132 12.43 -20.11 -36.17
C GLY A 132 13.00 -19.15 -37.21
N LEU A 133 13.67 -18.06 -36.79
CA LEU A 133 14.23 -17.06 -37.72
C LEU A 133 15.48 -17.57 -38.44
N ASP A 134 15.66 -17.14 -39.69
CA ASP A 134 16.90 -17.35 -40.43
C ASP A 134 18.05 -16.46 -39.92
N GLU A 135 19.28 -16.82 -40.25
CA GLU A 135 20.48 -16.13 -39.75
C GLU A 135 20.55 -14.64 -40.15
N PRO A 136 20.22 -14.25 -41.40
CA PRO A 136 20.17 -12.82 -41.77
C PRO A 136 19.16 -12.03 -40.93
N THR A 137 17.96 -12.58 -40.67
CA THR A 137 16.94 -11.92 -39.86
C THR A 137 17.38 -11.81 -38.40
N ARG A 138 18.00 -12.86 -37.84
CA ARG A 138 18.58 -12.82 -36.49
C ARG A 138 19.62 -11.72 -36.35
N GLN A 139 20.54 -11.59 -37.31
CA GLN A 139 21.56 -10.54 -37.29
C GLN A 139 20.95 -9.14 -37.33
N ARG A 140 19.92 -8.93 -38.16
CA ARG A 140 19.19 -7.66 -38.24
C ARG A 140 18.45 -7.35 -36.93
N TRP A 141 17.63 -8.30 -36.45
CA TRP A 141 16.80 -8.12 -35.27
C TRP A 141 17.62 -7.95 -33.98
N SER A 142 18.81 -8.55 -33.89
CA SER A 142 19.71 -8.40 -32.73
C SER A 142 20.17 -6.97 -32.47
N ARG A 143 20.03 -6.07 -33.45
CA ARG A 143 20.41 -4.65 -33.36
C ARG A 143 19.20 -3.72 -33.24
N ALA A 144 17.99 -4.27 -33.28
CA ALA A 144 16.76 -3.50 -33.28
C ALA A 144 16.40 -3.05 -31.87
N CYS A 145 16.04 -1.78 -31.74
CA CYS A 145 15.56 -1.18 -30.51
C CYS A 145 14.30 -0.36 -30.82
N PHE A 146 13.29 -0.49 -29.96
CA PHE A 146 12.02 0.22 -30.10
C PHE A 146 11.78 1.13 -28.90
N ARG A 147 11.26 2.32 -29.18
CA ARG A 147 10.72 3.24 -28.18
C ARG A 147 9.22 3.05 -28.08
N TYR A 148 8.76 2.97 -26.84
CA TYR A 148 7.36 2.86 -26.47
C TYR A 148 6.94 4.11 -25.73
N ALA A 149 5.76 4.66 -26.05
CA ALA A 149 5.18 5.78 -25.31
C ALA A 149 3.70 5.55 -25.02
N THR A 150 3.27 5.91 -23.81
CA THR A 150 1.86 5.94 -23.44
C THR A 150 1.60 7.06 -22.43
N GLU A 151 0.42 7.65 -22.47
CA GLU A 151 0.03 8.65 -21.48
C GLU A 151 -0.19 7.98 -20.12
N ARG A 152 0.05 8.74 -19.04
CA ARG A 152 -0.20 8.23 -17.69
C ARG A 152 -1.69 8.35 -17.35
N VAL A 153 -2.50 7.42 -17.84
CA VAL A 153 -3.95 7.41 -17.60
C VAL A 153 -4.34 6.71 -16.29
N VAL A 154 -3.60 5.67 -15.88
CA VAL A 154 -3.92 4.87 -14.67
C VAL A 154 -2.72 4.71 -13.73
N HIS A 155 -2.08 3.54 -13.69
CA HIS A 155 -1.05 3.21 -12.70
C HIS A 155 0.39 3.33 -13.24
N TYR A 156 0.54 3.53 -14.54
CA TYR A 156 1.81 3.61 -15.25
C TYR A 156 1.63 4.49 -16.50
N GLY A 157 2.76 4.94 -17.06
CA GLY A 157 2.81 5.77 -18.26
C GLY A 157 4.19 6.40 -18.42
N GLY A 158 4.42 7.06 -19.56
CA GLY A 158 5.72 7.62 -19.92
C GLY A 158 6.33 6.92 -21.13
N THR A 159 7.65 7.02 -21.24
CA THR A 159 8.42 6.44 -22.35
C THR A 159 9.47 5.47 -21.84
N PHE A 160 9.74 4.42 -22.61
CA PHE A 160 10.91 3.56 -22.41
C PHE A 160 11.40 3.00 -23.74
N ASP A 161 12.68 2.64 -23.78
CA ASP A 161 13.30 2.00 -24.93
C ASP A 161 13.59 0.54 -24.56
N ALA A 162 13.37 -0.39 -25.49
CA ALA A 162 13.70 -1.80 -25.30
C ALA A 162 14.25 -2.42 -26.58
N ASP A 163 15.31 -3.21 -26.42
CA ASP A 163 15.85 -4.04 -27.48
C ASP A 163 14.87 -5.15 -27.84
N LEU A 164 14.65 -5.36 -29.14
CA LEU A 164 13.76 -6.41 -29.63
C LEU A 164 14.23 -7.79 -29.17
N VAL A 165 15.55 -8.02 -29.15
CA VAL A 165 16.16 -9.27 -28.72
C VAL A 165 16.70 -9.08 -27.31
N SER A 166 16.25 -9.92 -26.40
CA SER A 166 16.65 -9.89 -24.99
C SER A 166 17.10 -11.26 -24.51
N ARG A 167 17.59 -11.33 -23.28
CA ARG A 167 17.94 -12.59 -22.61
C ARG A 167 17.05 -12.78 -21.40
N HIS A 168 16.54 -13.99 -21.23
CA HIS A 168 15.84 -14.39 -20.03
C HIS A 168 16.78 -14.26 -18.82
N PRO A 169 16.45 -13.48 -17.76
CA PRO A 169 17.37 -13.21 -16.65
C PRO A 169 17.84 -14.47 -15.90
N THR A 170 16.96 -15.47 -15.74
CA THR A 170 17.28 -16.73 -15.04
C THR A 170 17.94 -17.78 -15.93
N THR A 171 17.44 -18.03 -17.14
CA THR A 171 17.90 -19.15 -18.00
C THR A 171 18.97 -18.74 -19.01
N GLY A 172 19.14 -17.44 -19.27
CA GLY A 172 20.04 -16.91 -20.30
C GLY A 172 19.57 -17.11 -21.75
N ALA A 173 18.44 -17.80 -21.95
CA ALA A 173 17.84 -18.06 -23.25
C ALA A 173 17.52 -16.76 -23.98
N THR A 174 17.80 -16.70 -25.28
CA THR A 174 17.43 -15.57 -26.13
C THR A 174 15.91 -15.57 -26.30
N THR A 175 15.29 -14.41 -26.14
CA THR A 175 13.85 -14.20 -26.32
C THR A 175 13.57 -12.85 -26.98
N LEU A 176 12.32 -12.60 -27.33
CA LEU A 176 11.88 -11.35 -27.92
C LEU A 176 11.10 -10.47 -26.94
N ARG A 177 11.35 -9.17 -26.99
CA ARG A 177 10.60 -8.13 -26.28
C ARG A 177 9.97 -7.20 -27.28
N PHE A 178 8.67 -7.38 -27.46
CA PHE A 178 7.89 -6.56 -28.36
C PHE A 178 6.49 -6.36 -27.79
N ALA A 179 6.02 -5.13 -27.84
CA ALA A 179 4.64 -4.79 -27.54
C ALA A 179 4.04 -4.22 -28.82
N GLU A 180 2.91 -4.77 -29.23
CA GLU A 180 2.16 -4.27 -30.37
C GLU A 180 1.58 -2.88 -30.06
N PRO A 181 1.47 -2.00 -31.07
CA PRO A 181 0.84 -0.71 -30.88
C PRO A 181 -0.62 -0.88 -30.46
N VAL A 182 -1.09 0.01 -29.59
CA VAL A 182 -2.48 0.04 -29.14
C VAL A 182 -3.12 1.32 -29.67
N GLU A 183 -4.23 1.17 -30.39
CA GLU A 183 -5.05 2.29 -30.84
C GLU A 183 -6.28 2.45 -29.92
N GLY A 184 -6.80 3.67 -29.79
CA GLY A 184 -8.01 3.96 -29.00
C GLY A 184 -7.73 4.26 -27.52
N LEU A 185 -8.26 3.43 -26.62
CA LEU A 185 -8.20 3.69 -25.17
C LEU A 185 -6.80 3.40 -24.60
N ASN A 186 -6.17 4.42 -24.01
CA ASN A 186 -4.81 4.36 -23.47
C ASN A 186 -3.79 3.86 -24.51
N PRO A 187 -3.59 4.63 -25.60
CA PRO A 187 -2.81 4.19 -26.74
C PRO A 187 -1.34 3.99 -26.39
N VAL A 188 -0.68 3.10 -27.14
CA VAL A 188 0.74 2.81 -27.03
C VAL A 188 1.36 3.01 -28.41
N THR A 189 2.25 4.00 -28.53
CA THR A 189 3.02 4.21 -29.76
C THR A 189 4.31 3.41 -29.73
N VAL A 190 4.75 2.95 -30.90
CA VAL A 190 5.95 2.12 -31.07
C VAL A 190 6.77 2.69 -32.22
N GLU A 191 8.01 3.07 -31.94
CA GLU A 191 8.93 3.68 -32.90
C GLU A 191 10.24 2.90 -32.95
N ALA A 192 10.69 2.50 -34.14
CA ALA A 192 12.01 1.90 -34.31
C ALA A 192 13.11 2.96 -34.24
N LEU A 193 14.14 2.74 -33.42
CA LEU A 193 15.16 3.75 -33.15
C LEU A 193 16.37 3.71 -34.09
N HIS A 194 16.60 2.59 -34.77
CA HIS A 194 17.78 2.39 -35.64
C HIS A 194 17.38 2.15 -37.09
N GLU A 195 18.14 2.71 -38.03
CA GLU A 195 18.01 2.42 -39.46
C GLU A 195 18.21 0.92 -39.73
N GLY A 196 17.36 0.34 -40.57
CA GLY A 196 17.38 -1.10 -40.86
C GLY A 196 16.78 -1.99 -39.77
N SER A 197 16.18 -1.41 -38.72
CA SER A 197 15.32 -2.17 -37.80
C SER A 197 14.13 -2.79 -38.54
N PRO A 198 13.64 -3.97 -38.12
CA PRO A 198 12.42 -4.52 -38.66
C PRO A 198 11.25 -3.58 -38.42
N THR A 199 10.29 -3.59 -39.33
CA THR A 199 9.06 -2.81 -39.15
C THR A 199 8.18 -3.45 -38.07
N VAL A 200 7.30 -2.67 -37.44
CA VAL A 200 6.27 -3.18 -36.50
C VAL A 200 5.45 -4.32 -37.14
N ALA A 201 5.07 -4.17 -38.41
CA ALA A 201 4.31 -5.18 -39.14
C ALA A 201 5.10 -6.47 -39.39
N GLU A 202 6.41 -6.37 -39.65
CA GLU A 202 7.29 -7.52 -39.81
C GLU A 202 7.37 -8.34 -38.53
N VAL A 203 7.56 -7.68 -37.39
CA VAL A 203 7.62 -8.36 -36.08
C VAL A 203 6.27 -8.97 -35.73
N ALA A 204 5.17 -8.22 -35.87
CA ALA A 204 3.82 -8.72 -35.59
C ALA A 204 3.46 -9.96 -36.43
N SER A 205 3.84 -9.98 -37.72
CA SER A 205 3.64 -11.14 -38.61
C SER A 205 4.34 -12.39 -38.09
N ALA A 206 5.58 -12.26 -37.60
CA ALA A 206 6.31 -13.39 -37.02
C ALA A 206 5.70 -13.89 -35.70
N LEU A 207 5.08 -13.01 -34.92
CA LEU A 207 4.40 -13.36 -33.67
C LEU A 207 3.03 -14.02 -33.89
N ALA A 208 2.44 -13.84 -35.07
CA ALA A 208 1.12 -14.36 -35.41
C ALA A 208 1.10 -15.85 -35.80
N ASP A 209 2.25 -16.51 -35.92
CA ASP A 209 2.34 -17.92 -36.33
C ASP A 209 1.59 -18.84 -35.35
N PRO A 210 0.54 -19.56 -35.80
CA PRO A 210 -0.21 -20.49 -34.96
C PRO A 210 0.64 -21.62 -34.36
N ALA A 211 1.77 -21.97 -34.97
CA ALA A 211 2.66 -23.04 -34.48
C ALA A 211 3.40 -22.66 -33.17
N ILE A 212 3.46 -21.37 -32.84
CA ILE A 212 4.15 -20.85 -31.65
C ILE A 212 3.21 -20.06 -30.72
N ARG A 213 1.91 -20.00 -31.03
CA ARG A 213 0.86 -19.34 -30.25
C ARG A 213 0.05 -20.37 -29.44
N LEU A 214 0.00 -20.19 -28.13
CA LEU A 214 -0.89 -20.93 -27.24
C LEU A 214 -2.12 -20.07 -26.91
N ALA A 215 -3.32 -20.59 -27.17
CA ALA A 215 -4.58 -19.99 -26.73
C ALA A 215 -5.14 -20.76 -25.52
N HIS A 216 -5.24 -20.09 -24.37
CA HIS A 216 -5.81 -20.66 -23.17
C HIS A 216 -7.29 -20.28 -23.02
N HIS A 217 -8.15 -21.28 -23.16
CA HIS A 217 -9.57 -21.20 -22.85
C HIS A 217 -9.80 -21.48 -21.37
N TRP A 218 -10.21 -20.44 -20.65
CA TRP A 218 -10.39 -20.47 -19.21
C TRP A 218 -11.50 -21.42 -18.78
N ARG A 219 -11.28 -22.11 -17.65
CA ARG A 219 -12.33 -22.75 -16.88
C ARG A 219 -12.36 -22.17 -15.48
N VAL A 220 -13.55 -22.07 -14.90
CA VAL A 220 -13.71 -21.62 -13.51
C VAL A 220 -12.85 -22.49 -12.59
N GLY A 221 -12.05 -21.84 -11.75
CA GLY A 221 -11.11 -22.51 -10.85
C GLY A 221 -9.72 -22.79 -11.44
N ASP A 222 -9.48 -22.53 -12.73
CA ASP A 222 -8.14 -22.61 -13.31
C ASP A 222 -7.20 -21.64 -12.58
N VAL A 223 -6.01 -22.13 -12.20
CA VAL A 223 -4.89 -21.32 -11.75
C VAL A 223 -3.79 -21.44 -12.78
N LEU A 224 -3.46 -20.35 -13.46
CA LEU A 224 -2.47 -20.32 -14.53
C LEU A 224 -1.25 -19.52 -14.09
N LEU A 225 -0.06 -20.04 -14.34
CA LEU A 225 1.21 -19.36 -14.17
C LEU A 225 1.88 -19.19 -15.54
N ALA A 226 2.40 -18.00 -15.82
CA ALA A 226 3.08 -17.68 -17.06
C ALA A 226 4.45 -17.04 -16.80
N ASP A 227 5.48 -17.54 -17.49
CA ASP A 227 6.84 -16.99 -17.53
C ASP A 227 6.85 -15.69 -18.34
N ASN A 228 6.70 -14.56 -17.66
CA ASN A 228 6.70 -13.24 -18.30
C ASN A 228 8.09 -12.84 -18.81
N HIS A 229 9.14 -13.57 -18.43
CA HIS A 229 10.46 -13.34 -19.01
C HIS A 229 10.58 -13.87 -20.43
N ALA A 230 10.00 -15.03 -20.71
CA ALA A 230 10.02 -15.66 -22.03
C ALA A 230 8.84 -15.25 -22.93
N LEU A 231 7.68 -14.96 -22.35
CA LEU A 231 6.43 -14.85 -23.09
C LEU A 231 6.08 -13.40 -23.45
N LEU A 232 5.48 -13.26 -24.63
CA LEU A 232 4.53 -12.19 -24.93
C LEU A 232 3.12 -12.73 -24.74
N HIS A 233 2.19 -11.87 -24.34
CA HIS A 233 0.82 -12.28 -24.07
C HIS A 233 -0.20 -11.21 -24.45
N GLY A 234 -1.43 -11.67 -24.71
CA GLY A 234 -2.55 -10.84 -25.11
C GLY A 234 -3.88 -11.52 -24.77
N ARG A 235 -4.96 -11.05 -25.38
CA ARG A 235 -6.30 -11.61 -25.20
C ARG A 235 -7.09 -11.42 -26.48
N ASP A 236 -7.68 -12.49 -26.99
CA ASP A 236 -8.61 -12.39 -28.13
C ASP A 236 -9.85 -11.57 -27.73
N ALA A 237 -10.49 -10.92 -28.69
CA ALA A 237 -11.80 -10.29 -28.46
C ALA A 237 -12.85 -11.34 -28.02
N PHE A 238 -13.88 -10.89 -27.31
CA PHE A 238 -14.99 -11.75 -26.92
C PHE A 238 -16.34 -11.07 -27.09
N VAL A 239 -17.38 -11.90 -27.12
CA VAL A 239 -18.77 -11.45 -27.26
C VAL A 239 -19.12 -10.53 -26.09
N ALA A 240 -19.79 -9.41 -26.41
CA ALA A 240 -20.25 -8.44 -25.42
C ALA A 240 -21.05 -9.11 -24.30
N HIS A 241 -20.81 -8.68 -23.06
CA HIS A 241 -21.47 -9.19 -21.85
C HIS A 241 -21.19 -10.66 -21.50
N ALA A 242 -20.25 -11.35 -22.16
CA ALA A 242 -19.85 -12.67 -21.70
C ALA A 242 -19.16 -12.57 -20.31
N PRO A 243 -19.53 -13.42 -19.34
CA PRO A 243 -18.96 -13.37 -17.99
C PRO A 243 -17.47 -13.73 -18.05
N ARG A 244 -16.62 -12.83 -17.55
CA ARG A 244 -15.16 -13.04 -17.49
C ARG A 244 -14.57 -12.23 -16.36
N GLU A 245 -14.11 -12.92 -15.33
CA GLU A 245 -13.40 -12.32 -14.21
C GLU A 245 -12.16 -13.15 -13.88
N LEU A 246 -10.99 -12.53 -14.07
CA LEU A 246 -9.70 -13.10 -13.70
C LEU A 246 -9.04 -12.26 -12.61
N HIS A 247 -8.41 -12.91 -11.64
CA HIS A 247 -7.60 -12.25 -10.62
C HIS A 247 -6.13 -12.51 -10.93
N ARG A 248 -5.35 -11.45 -11.19
CA ARG A 248 -3.92 -11.55 -11.53
C ARG A 248 -3.07 -11.01 -10.40
N VAL A 249 -2.01 -11.75 -10.05
CA VAL A 249 -0.93 -11.32 -9.16
C VAL A 249 0.39 -11.43 -9.90
N ASN A 250 1.22 -10.40 -9.78
CA ASN A 250 2.52 -10.33 -10.43
C ASN A 250 3.62 -10.66 -9.41
N VAL A 251 4.50 -11.59 -9.76
CA VAL A 251 5.64 -12.04 -8.93
C VAL A 251 6.93 -11.56 -9.56
N LEU A 252 7.80 -10.94 -8.77
CA LEU A 252 9.11 -10.43 -9.15
C LEU A 252 10.21 -11.50 -8.98
N ASP A 253 11.37 -11.22 -9.55
CA ASP A 253 12.57 -11.98 -9.25
C ASP A 253 12.97 -11.89 -7.76
N GLY A 254 13.55 -12.97 -7.24
CA GLY A 254 13.97 -13.06 -5.84
C GLY A 254 15.22 -12.25 -5.51
N ALA A 255 16.04 -11.90 -6.51
CA ALA A 255 17.26 -11.14 -6.30
C ALA A 255 16.94 -9.71 -5.89
N ARG A 256 17.37 -9.32 -4.68
CA ARG A 256 17.18 -7.96 -4.16
C ARG A 256 18.55 -7.31 -3.89
N PRO A 257 18.81 -6.09 -4.40
CA PRO A 257 19.98 -5.33 -4.02
C PRO A 257 20.04 -5.06 -2.52
N TRP A 258 21.23 -5.02 -1.93
CA TRP A 258 21.41 -4.83 -0.48
C TRP A 258 20.78 -3.52 0.04
N TYR A 259 20.80 -2.44 -0.76
CA TYR A 259 20.23 -1.15 -0.37
C TYR A 259 18.70 -1.18 -0.24
N ARG A 260 18.01 -2.13 -0.91
CA ARG A 260 16.55 -2.29 -0.73
C ARG A 260 16.22 -2.63 0.72
N GLY A 261 17.09 -3.36 1.44
CA GLY A 261 16.90 -3.64 2.87
C GLY A 261 16.90 -2.37 3.74
N LEU A 262 17.75 -1.39 3.42
CA LEU A 262 17.73 -0.10 4.11
C LEU A 262 16.44 0.68 3.83
N LEU A 263 16.00 0.71 2.57
CA LEU A 263 14.74 1.35 2.19
C LEU A 263 13.53 0.68 2.85
N ASP A 264 13.52 -0.66 2.90
CA ASP A 264 12.49 -1.44 3.58
C ASP A 264 12.47 -1.14 5.08
N SER A 265 13.64 -0.98 5.70
CA SER A 265 13.78 -0.59 7.12
C SER A 265 13.21 0.81 7.39
N VAL A 266 13.43 1.76 6.49
CA VAL A 266 12.82 3.11 6.59
C VAL A 266 11.32 3.02 6.39
N ARG A 267 10.87 2.23 5.40
CA ARG A 267 9.46 2.11 5.04
C ARG A 267 8.59 1.53 6.16
N ILE A 268 9.07 0.54 6.90
CA ILE A 268 8.32 -0.02 8.05
C ILE A 268 8.24 0.94 9.26
N ARG A 269 8.89 2.11 9.20
CA ARG A 269 8.79 3.22 10.18
C ARG A 269 7.84 4.33 9.75
N ARG A 270 7.18 4.17 8.61
CA ARG A 270 6.06 5.03 8.18
C ARG A 270 6.42 6.52 8.18
N PRO A 271 7.52 6.97 7.54
CA PRO A 271 7.95 8.37 7.57
C PRO A 271 6.89 9.35 7.05
N GLU A 272 5.92 8.88 6.26
CA GLU A 272 4.75 9.65 5.86
C GLU A 272 3.93 10.20 7.05
N PHE A 273 3.96 9.53 8.21
CA PHE A 273 3.26 9.95 9.43
C PHE A 273 3.96 11.09 10.15
N MET A 274 5.25 11.31 9.90
CA MET A 274 6.03 12.38 10.56
C MET A 274 5.43 13.77 10.32
N VAL A 275 4.71 13.97 9.21
CA VAL A 275 4.01 15.24 8.90
C VAL A 275 2.99 15.61 9.98
N ALA A 276 2.34 14.62 10.61
CA ALA A 276 1.41 14.83 11.71
C ALA A 276 2.11 14.74 13.09
N GLU A 277 3.13 13.89 13.21
CA GLU A 277 3.88 13.69 14.46
C GLU A 277 4.69 14.91 14.89
N VAL A 278 5.24 15.68 13.94
CA VAL A 278 5.99 16.91 14.25
C VAL A 278 5.13 17.92 15.02
N PRO A 279 3.91 18.27 14.59
CA PRO A 279 3.00 19.06 15.41
C PRO A 279 2.73 18.45 16.79
N ILE A 280 2.47 17.14 16.89
CA ILE A 280 2.21 16.43 18.17
C ILE A 280 3.36 16.64 19.16
N LEU A 281 4.60 16.59 18.67
CA LEU A 281 5.79 16.86 19.47
C LEU A 281 5.89 18.33 19.90
N LEU A 282 5.68 19.26 18.97
CA LEU A 282 6.08 20.65 19.16
C LEU A 282 5.06 21.53 19.88
N PHE A 283 3.75 21.40 19.59
CA PHE A 283 2.76 22.31 20.19
C PHE A 283 2.74 22.22 21.73
N PRO A 284 2.84 21.04 22.37
CA PRO A 284 2.84 20.95 23.83
C PRO A 284 4.10 21.57 24.44
N LEU A 285 5.23 21.50 23.73
CA LEU A 285 6.51 22.03 24.21
C LEU A 285 6.52 23.56 24.13
N LEU A 286 6.04 24.13 23.02
CA LEU A 286 5.84 25.59 22.90
C LEU A 286 4.80 26.11 23.90
N TRP A 287 3.85 25.27 24.33
CA TRP A 287 2.87 25.67 25.34
C TRP A 287 3.51 25.94 26.70
N VAL A 288 4.54 25.16 27.09
CA VAL A 288 5.16 25.23 28.42
C VAL A 288 6.50 25.94 28.42
N ALA A 289 7.21 26.01 27.29
CA ALA A 289 8.50 26.65 27.15
C ALA A 289 8.39 27.86 26.20
N PRO A 290 8.28 29.10 26.73
CA PRO A 290 7.95 30.28 25.94
C PRO A 290 9.12 30.81 25.11
N ASP A 291 10.37 30.64 25.55
CA ASP A 291 11.55 31.02 24.75
C ASP A 291 12.02 29.87 23.85
N ALA A 292 12.76 30.16 22.77
CA ALA A 292 13.26 29.12 21.86
C ALA A 292 14.54 28.43 22.37
N ALA A 293 15.10 28.82 23.53
CA ALA A 293 16.42 28.35 23.97
C ALA A 293 16.40 26.87 24.37
N TRP A 294 15.24 26.30 24.72
CA TRP A 294 15.12 24.87 25.02
C TRP A 294 15.38 23.98 23.80
N LEU A 295 15.15 24.47 22.57
CA LEU A 295 15.48 23.74 21.33
C LEU A 295 16.99 23.51 21.18
N GLY A 296 17.82 24.35 21.81
CA GLY A 296 19.28 24.18 21.85
C GLY A 296 19.78 23.22 22.92
N ARG A 297 18.91 22.72 23.82
CA ARG A 297 19.32 21.85 24.94
C ARG A 297 19.43 20.40 24.47
N GLY A 298 20.47 19.69 24.91
CA GLY A 298 20.65 18.26 24.60
C GLY A 298 19.45 17.40 25.03
N ALA A 299 18.85 17.70 26.18
CA ALA A 299 17.67 17.01 26.69
C ALA A 299 16.45 17.09 25.73
N PHE A 300 16.32 18.17 24.95
CA PHE A 300 15.25 18.27 23.95
C PHE A 300 15.45 17.27 22.82
N TRP A 301 16.66 17.22 22.25
CA TRP A 301 16.96 16.31 21.15
C TRP A 301 16.91 14.85 21.59
N GLU A 302 17.31 14.57 22.83
CA GLU A 302 17.17 13.24 23.42
C GLU A 302 15.69 12.86 23.61
N ALA A 303 14.85 13.75 24.15
CA ALA A 303 13.40 13.50 24.27
C ALA A 303 12.73 13.34 22.91
N THR A 304 13.15 14.11 21.90
CA THR A 304 12.70 14.01 20.51
C THR A 304 13.08 12.66 19.91
N ALA A 305 14.31 12.17 20.17
CA ALA A 305 14.74 10.85 19.74
C ALA A 305 13.88 9.75 20.38
N VAL A 306 13.59 9.83 21.68
CA VAL A 306 12.67 8.89 22.35
C VAL A 306 11.28 8.95 21.73
N PHE A 307 10.73 10.16 21.51
CA PHE A 307 9.42 10.35 20.91
C PHE A 307 9.29 9.59 19.58
N PHE A 308 10.21 9.80 18.63
CA PHE A 308 10.18 9.10 17.35
C PHE A 308 10.49 7.60 17.47
N LEU A 309 11.34 7.18 18.42
CA LEU A 309 11.57 5.76 18.69
C LEU A 309 10.29 5.04 19.14
N LEU A 310 9.41 5.69 19.90
CA LEU A 310 8.13 5.12 20.33
C LEU A 310 7.13 4.98 19.17
N PHE A 311 7.04 5.99 18.30
CA PHE A 311 6.24 5.91 17.08
C PHE A 311 6.73 4.79 16.15
N HIS A 312 8.03 4.80 15.83
CA HIS A 312 8.67 3.76 15.03
C HIS A 312 8.48 2.36 15.63
N PHE A 313 8.54 2.22 16.95
CA PHE A 313 8.25 0.96 17.64
C PHE A 313 6.83 0.48 17.34
N GLY A 314 5.83 1.36 17.52
CA GLY A 314 4.42 1.04 17.23
C GLY A 314 4.18 0.67 15.76
N ASP A 315 4.77 1.43 14.84
CA ASP A 315 4.64 1.22 13.39
C ASP A 315 5.25 -0.11 12.95
N MET A 316 6.47 -0.41 13.39
CA MET A 316 7.12 -1.67 13.06
C MET A 316 6.36 -2.87 13.64
N VAL A 317 5.87 -2.76 14.88
CA VAL A 317 5.02 -3.78 15.50
C VAL A 317 3.74 -4.00 14.68
N ASN A 318 3.10 -2.92 14.24
CA ASN A 318 1.89 -2.99 13.42
C ASN A 318 2.17 -3.65 12.07
N CYS A 319 3.19 -3.19 11.34
CA CYS A 319 3.61 -3.78 10.05
C CYS A 319 3.93 -5.27 10.19
N LEU A 320 4.64 -5.67 11.26
CA LEU A 320 5.00 -7.08 11.48
C LEU A 320 3.77 -7.95 11.76
N ALA A 321 2.82 -7.43 12.53
CA ALA A 321 1.59 -8.13 12.88
C ALA A 321 0.64 -8.28 11.67
N ASP A 322 0.54 -7.25 10.83
CA ASP A 322 -0.39 -7.18 9.71
C ASP A 322 0.19 -7.64 8.37
N ARG A 323 1.48 -8.02 8.31
CA ARG A 323 2.19 -8.41 7.07
C ARG A 323 1.41 -9.33 6.12
N GLU A 324 0.65 -10.30 6.62
CA GLU A 324 -0.12 -11.24 5.79
C GLU A 324 -1.44 -10.63 5.29
N LEU A 325 -2.08 -9.80 6.11
CA LEU A 325 -3.26 -9.03 5.73
C LEU A 325 -2.89 -7.97 4.67
N ASP A 326 -1.81 -7.24 4.95
CA ASP A 326 -1.28 -6.18 4.11
C ASP A 326 -0.71 -6.70 2.79
N ALA A 327 -0.42 -7.99 2.66
CA ALA A 327 0.00 -8.58 1.39
C ALA A 327 -1.04 -8.33 0.27
N VAL A 328 -2.31 -8.27 0.64
CA VAL A 328 -3.44 -8.09 -0.28
C VAL A 328 -3.63 -6.61 -0.65
N TYR A 329 -3.70 -5.73 0.36
CA TYR A 329 -4.15 -4.35 0.18
C TYR A 329 -3.02 -3.31 0.25
N LYS A 330 -1.99 -3.59 1.07
CA LYS A 330 -0.86 -2.69 1.36
C LYS A 330 0.46 -3.36 1.00
N THR A 331 0.53 -3.94 -0.21
CA THR A 331 1.58 -4.86 -0.66
C THR A 331 2.98 -4.30 -0.47
N THR A 332 3.19 -3.00 -0.66
CA THR A 332 4.48 -2.32 -0.45
C THR A 332 5.01 -2.47 0.98
N LEU A 333 4.16 -2.36 2.01
CA LEU A 333 4.56 -2.51 3.42
C LEU A 333 4.83 -3.97 3.76
N SER A 334 3.92 -4.85 3.33
CA SER A 334 4.06 -6.29 3.51
C SER A 334 5.36 -6.81 2.90
N GLU A 335 5.68 -6.41 1.66
CA GLU A 335 6.91 -6.80 0.95
C GLU A 335 8.19 -6.25 1.57
N ALA A 336 8.11 -5.13 2.32
CA ALA A 336 9.23 -4.62 3.10
C ALA A 336 9.49 -5.51 4.33
N VAL A 337 8.45 -5.85 5.09
CA VAL A 337 8.55 -6.78 6.24
C VAL A 337 9.07 -8.14 5.80
N PHE A 338 8.51 -8.64 4.70
CA PHE A 338 8.87 -9.91 4.11
C PHE A 338 10.30 -9.95 3.55
N GLY A 339 10.75 -8.85 2.94
CA GLY A 339 12.12 -8.70 2.44
C GLY A 339 13.16 -8.65 3.54
N LEU A 340 12.87 -7.93 4.63
CA LEU A 340 13.72 -7.88 5.82
C LEU A 340 13.74 -9.22 6.58
N GLY A 341 12.59 -9.90 6.59
CA GLY A 341 12.37 -11.11 7.37
C GLY A 341 11.98 -10.81 8.83
N VAL A 342 11.16 -11.69 9.40
CA VAL A 342 10.58 -11.53 10.75
C VAL A 342 11.63 -11.31 11.83
N ARG A 343 12.75 -12.05 11.79
CA ARG A 343 13.83 -11.92 12.78
C ARG A 343 14.49 -10.55 12.75
N ASN A 344 14.70 -9.99 11.56
CA ASN A 344 15.30 -8.67 11.41
C ASN A 344 14.36 -7.60 11.96
N VAL A 345 13.09 -7.60 11.52
CA VAL A 345 12.08 -6.64 12.01
C VAL A 345 11.91 -6.73 13.53
N ALA A 346 11.83 -7.94 14.09
CA ALA A 346 11.75 -8.14 15.54
C ALA A 346 13.01 -7.60 16.26
N GLY A 347 14.20 -7.79 15.70
CA GLY A 347 15.45 -7.22 16.21
C GLY A 347 15.44 -5.69 16.20
N GLN A 348 14.91 -5.07 15.15
CA GLN A 348 14.75 -3.62 15.07
C GLN A 348 13.76 -3.08 16.11
N ILE A 349 12.62 -3.76 16.29
CA ILE A 349 11.63 -3.44 17.34
C ILE A 349 12.30 -3.48 18.72
N ALA A 350 13.03 -4.56 19.02
CA ALA A 350 13.73 -4.72 20.30
C ALA A 350 14.82 -3.65 20.50
N ALA A 351 15.60 -3.34 19.46
CA ALA A 351 16.63 -2.30 19.51
C ALA A 351 16.03 -0.91 19.74
N SER A 352 14.91 -0.58 19.07
CA SER A 352 14.21 0.69 19.28
C SER A 352 13.65 0.81 20.69
N ALA A 353 13.07 -0.26 21.24
CA ALA A 353 12.58 -0.29 22.61
C ALA A 353 13.71 -0.13 23.65
N ALA A 354 14.82 -0.86 23.46
CA ALA A 354 15.97 -0.78 24.36
C ALA A 354 16.61 0.61 24.34
N LEU A 355 16.79 1.20 23.15
CA LEU A 355 17.33 2.55 23.02
C LEU A 355 16.38 3.59 23.62
N ALA A 356 15.06 3.47 23.38
CA ALA A 356 14.07 4.36 23.99
C ALA A 356 14.15 4.31 25.53
N LEU A 357 14.26 3.12 26.13
CA LEU A 357 14.38 2.94 27.58
C LEU A 357 15.71 3.49 28.13
N LEU A 358 16.81 3.29 27.43
CA LEU A 358 18.13 3.80 27.83
C LEU A 358 18.13 5.33 27.87
N LEU A 359 17.69 5.98 26.78
CA LEU A 359 17.59 7.44 26.70
C LEU A 359 16.56 7.98 27.72
N THR A 360 15.42 7.31 27.88
CA THR A 360 14.43 7.72 28.90
C THR A 360 14.99 7.63 30.31
N THR A 361 15.82 6.62 30.61
CA THR A 361 16.44 6.46 31.94
C THR A 361 17.44 7.59 32.20
N HIS A 362 18.24 7.95 31.20
CA HIS A 362 19.15 9.09 31.28
C HIS A 362 18.39 10.42 31.45
N LEU A 363 17.32 10.65 30.69
CA LEU A 363 16.42 11.80 30.85
C LEU A 363 15.75 11.84 32.24
N ALA A 364 15.25 10.69 32.72
CA ALA A 364 14.61 10.59 34.04
C ALA A 364 15.58 10.93 35.17
N TRP A 365 16.83 10.48 35.06
CA TRP A 365 17.87 10.79 36.03
C TRP A 365 18.28 12.28 35.96
N SER A 366 18.61 12.77 34.77
CA SER A 366 19.08 14.15 34.55
C SER A 366 18.03 15.21 34.88
N ALA A 367 16.75 14.93 34.64
CA ALA A 367 15.65 15.83 34.96
C ALA A 367 15.09 15.64 36.38
N GLY A 368 15.55 14.63 37.14
CA GLY A 368 15.02 14.30 38.47
C GLY A 368 13.56 13.80 38.44
N ARG A 369 13.17 13.10 37.36
CA ARG A 369 11.78 12.69 37.07
C ARG A 369 11.70 11.18 36.81
N PRO A 370 11.76 10.35 37.87
CA PRO A 370 11.80 8.89 37.73
C PRO A 370 10.53 8.29 37.08
N TRP A 371 9.41 9.01 37.09
CA TRP A 371 8.14 8.58 36.51
C TRP A 371 8.14 8.50 34.97
N LEU A 372 9.13 9.10 34.29
CA LEU A 372 9.25 9.01 32.83
C LEU A 372 9.52 7.56 32.36
N VAL A 373 10.29 6.79 33.13
CA VAL A 373 10.61 5.39 32.79
C VAL A 373 9.36 4.49 32.80
N PRO A 374 8.55 4.42 33.89
CA PRO A 374 7.33 3.62 33.88
C PRO A 374 6.32 4.10 32.84
N LEU A 375 6.25 5.40 32.53
CA LEU A 375 5.41 5.91 31.44
C LEU A 375 5.81 5.28 30.09
N VAL A 376 7.11 5.26 29.77
CA VAL A 376 7.61 4.65 28.53
C VAL A 376 7.43 3.14 28.50
N VAL A 377 7.65 2.46 29.63
CA VAL A 377 7.39 1.00 29.74
C VAL A 377 5.92 0.70 29.45
N VAL A 378 4.99 1.45 30.04
CA VAL A 378 3.55 1.30 29.77
C VAL A 378 3.24 1.58 28.29
N GLY A 379 3.82 2.62 27.71
CA GLY A 379 3.68 2.95 26.28
C GLY A 379 4.14 1.81 25.36
N LEU A 380 5.32 1.24 25.62
CA LEU A 380 5.85 0.10 24.85
C LEU A 380 4.97 -1.15 24.99
N VAL A 381 4.51 -1.45 26.21
CA VAL A 381 3.60 -2.59 26.45
C VAL A 381 2.28 -2.38 25.71
N LEU A 382 1.66 -1.21 25.83
CA LEU A 382 0.41 -0.90 25.14
C LEU A 382 0.58 -0.88 23.62
N GLY A 383 1.67 -0.31 23.11
CA GLY A 383 1.99 -0.29 21.67
C GLY A 383 2.17 -1.70 21.11
N HIS A 384 2.83 -2.59 21.86
CA HIS A 384 2.93 -4.01 21.50
C HIS A 384 1.55 -4.69 21.53
N GLN A 385 0.82 -4.52 22.63
CA GLN A 385 -0.49 -5.12 22.89
C GLN A 385 -1.62 -4.55 22.02
N TYR A 386 -1.37 -3.44 21.31
CA TYR A 386 -2.29 -2.93 20.31
C TYR A 386 -2.44 -3.91 19.16
N SER A 387 -1.31 -4.42 18.64
CA SER A 387 -1.30 -5.33 17.48
C SER A 387 -1.22 -6.81 17.86
N TYR A 388 -0.51 -7.16 18.93
CA TYR A 388 -0.33 -8.54 19.40
C TYR A 388 -1.18 -8.85 20.66
N GLY A 389 -1.39 -10.15 20.90
CA GLY A 389 -2.14 -10.65 22.06
C GLY A 389 -1.33 -10.62 23.37
N PRO A 390 -2.00 -10.87 24.52
CA PRO A 390 -3.39 -11.31 24.65
C PRO A 390 -4.46 -10.21 24.52
N LEU A 391 -4.11 -8.93 24.68
CA LEU A 391 -5.11 -7.86 24.62
C LEU A 391 -5.57 -7.59 23.18
N LYS A 392 -4.64 -7.47 22.22
CA LYS A 392 -4.91 -7.16 20.81
C LYS A 392 -5.90 -6.00 20.67
N LEU A 393 -5.56 -4.85 21.26
CA LEU A 393 -6.49 -3.72 21.48
C LEU A 393 -7.06 -3.14 20.19
N LYS A 394 -6.36 -3.27 19.05
CA LYS A 394 -6.89 -2.90 17.74
C LYS A 394 -8.17 -3.63 17.36
N SER A 395 -8.39 -4.82 17.91
CA SER A 395 -9.53 -5.69 17.65
C SER A 395 -10.50 -5.77 18.85
N ARG A 396 -10.58 -4.71 19.66
CA ARG A 396 -11.46 -4.62 20.87
C ARG A 396 -12.57 -3.59 20.72
N GLY A 397 -13.05 -3.39 19.49
CA GLY A 397 -14.18 -2.51 19.18
C GLY A 397 -13.88 -1.07 19.59
N LEU A 398 -14.74 -0.50 20.43
CA LEU A 398 -14.61 0.90 20.87
C LEU A 398 -13.35 1.17 21.68
N TRP A 399 -12.74 0.16 22.31
CA TRP A 399 -11.47 0.32 23.04
C TRP A 399 -10.29 0.73 22.14
N GLN A 400 -10.40 0.52 20.83
CA GLN A 400 -9.39 0.98 19.88
C GLN A 400 -9.21 2.51 19.93
N ILE A 401 -10.31 3.27 20.07
CA ILE A 401 -10.29 4.74 20.08
C ILE A 401 -9.49 5.30 21.27
N PRO A 402 -9.84 5.00 22.55
CA PRO A 402 -9.09 5.52 23.69
C PRO A 402 -7.67 4.94 23.76
N THR A 403 -7.43 3.74 23.23
CA THR A 403 -6.07 3.18 23.17
C THR A 403 -5.17 3.97 22.23
N LEU A 404 -5.62 4.21 20.99
CA LEU A 404 -4.87 5.02 20.03
C LEU A 404 -4.71 6.47 20.51
N TRP A 405 -5.77 7.03 21.10
CA TRP A 405 -5.73 8.35 21.72
C TRP A 405 -4.60 8.44 22.77
N ALA A 406 -4.53 7.47 23.68
CA ALA A 406 -3.50 7.42 24.70
C ALA A 406 -2.10 7.20 24.13
N LEU A 407 -1.95 6.28 23.16
CA LEU A 407 -0.65 5.92 22.58
C LEU A 407 -0.05 7.01 21.69
N ILE A 408 -0.87 7.69 20.88
CA ILE A 408 -0.39 8.62 19.87
C ILE A 408 -0.32 10.04 20.43
N PHE A 409 -1.34 10.47 21.17
CA PHE A 409 -1.51 11.89 21.50
C PHE A 409 -1.21 12.23 22.96
N VAL A 410 -1.39 11.29 23.90
CA VAL A 410 -1.21 11.58 25.33
C VAL A 410 0.16 11.13 25.82
N GLY A 411 0.47 9.84 25.74
CA GLY A 411 1.70 9.25 26.32
C GLY A 411 2.99 9.91 25.84
N PRO A 412 3.25 10.01 24.53
CA PRO A 412 4.44 10.64 23.99
C PRO A 412 4.56 12.13 24.38
N VAL A 413 3.43 12.82 24.50
CA VAL A 413 3.41 14.23 24.91
C VAL A 413 3.66 14.40 26.40
N LEU A 414 3.09 13.54 27.25
CA LEU A 414 3.39 13.52 28.69
C LEU A 414 4.88 13.29 28.93
N LEU A 415 5.53 12.45 28.12
CA LEU A 415 6.97 12.25 28.15
C LEU A 415 7.72 13.53 27.80
N THR A 416 7.45 14.15 26.65
CA THR A 416 8.24 15.30 26.16
C THR A 416 8.05 16.53 27.05
N THR A 417 6.81 16.86 27.41
CA THR A 417 6.51 17.94 28.38
C THR A 417 7.05 17.60 29.77
N GLY A 418 6.99 16.32 30.14
CA GLY A 418 7.58 15.72 31.32
C GLY A 418 9.08 15.83 31.39
N VAL A 419 9.82 16.06 30.31
CA VAL A 419 11.27 16.33 30.32
C VAL A 419 11.54 17.82 30.47
N VAL A 420 10.71 18.67 29.88
CA VAL A 420 10.92 20.12 29.90
C VAL A 420 10.41 20.76 31.20
N ALA A 421 9.16 20.56 31.55
CA ALA A 421 8.47 21.30 32.60
C ALA A 421 7.94 20.46 33.77
N GLY A 422 7.90 19.14 33.61
CA GLY A 422 7.50 18.21 34.66
C GLY A 422 6.06 17.79 34.44
N TRP A 423 5.31 17.60 35.52
CA TRP A 423 3.91 17.19 35.37
C TRP A 423 3.10 18.32 34.71
N PRO A 424 2.34 18.03 33.63
CA PRO A 424 1.56 19.05 32.92
C PRO A 424 0.51 19.74 33.78
N SER A 425 0.27 21.02 33.49
CA SER A 425 -0.84 21.78 34.07
C SER A 425 -2.19 21.24 33.59
N PRO A 426 -3.30 21.50 34.32
CA PRO A 426 -4.65 21.12 33.87
C PRO A 426 -5.03 21.69 32.50
N SER A 427 -4.60 22.91 32.18
CA SER A 427 -4.83 23.52 30.86
C SER A 427 -4.09 22.80 29.74
N LEU A 428 -2.84 22.37 29.99
CA LEU A 428 -2.09 21.57 29.03
C LEU A 428 -2.68 20.17 28.87
N LEU A 429 -3.12 19.53 29.95
CA LEU A 429 -3.81 18.24 29.88
C LEU A 429 -5.12 18.34 29.07
N ALA A 430 -5.88 19.42 29.26
CA ALA A 430 -7.06 19.70 28.46
C ALA A 430 -6.72 19.92 26.98
N LEU A 431 -5.68 20.72 26.68
CA LEU A 431 -5.21 20.98 25.32
C LEU A 431 -4.83 19.67 24.61
N ILE A 432 -3.97 18.84 25.22
CA ILE A 432 -3.52 17.56 24.67
C ILE A 432 -4.69 16.61 24.52
N GLY A 433 -5.57 16.53 25.52
CA GLY A 433 -6.71 15.62 25.49
C GLY A 433 -7.71 15.95 24.40
N LEU A 434 -8.07 17.23 24.26
CA LEU A 434 -9.02 17.70 23.24
C LEU A 434 -8.42 17.63 21.83
N TYR A 435 -7.15 18.02 21.65
CA TYR A 435 -6.44 17.86 20.39
C TYR A 435 -6.35 16.39 19.99
N GLY A 436 -5.91 15.52 20.91
CA GLY A 436 -5.83 14.10 20.65
C GLY A 436 -7.18 13.49 20.30
N ALA A 437 -8.26 13.90 20.98
CA ALA A 437 -9.61 13.42 20.68
C ALA A 437 -10.03 13.82 19.27
N MET A 438 -9.88 15.11 18.93
CA MET A 438 -10.18 15.63 17.60
C MET A 438 -9.39 14.88 16.50
N ALA A 439 -8.07 14.75 16.65
CA ALA A 439 -7.22 14.07 15.67
C ALA A 439 -7.54 12.56 15.56
N GLN A 440 -7.74 11.88 16.68
CA GLN A 440 -8.14 10.46 16.70
C GLN A 440 -9.49 10.21 16.00
N LEU A 441 -10.42 11.15 16.14
CA LEU A 441 -11.74 11.06 15.51
C LEU A 441 -11.69 11.39 14.01
N ILE A 442 -10.70 12.15 13.53
CA ILE A 442 -10.40 12.24 12.10
C ILE A 442 -9.86 10.89 11.58
N ILE A 443 -8.94 10.25 12.32
CA ILE A 443 -8.37 8.92 11.97
C ILE A 443 -9.45 7.82 11.91
N LEU A 444 -10.55 7.96 12.66
CA LEU A 444 -11.68 7.03 12.61
C LEU A 444 -12.28 6.91 11.19
N VAL A 445 -12.21 7.96 10.36
CA VAL A 445 -12.68 7.88 8.95
C VAL A 445 -11.84 6.89 8.15
N ASN A 446 -10.52 6.89 8.34
CA ASN A 446 -9.62 5.92 7.71
C ASN A 446 -9.82 4.51 8.27
N THR A 447 -10.17 4.37 9.56
CA THR A 447 -10.54 3.06 10.12
C THR A 447 -11.86 2.57 9.51
N ALA A 448 -12.79 3.49 9.19
CA ALA A 448 -14.03 3.15 8.51
C ALA A 448 -13.84 2.79 7.03
N GLU A 449 -12.85 3.38 6.36
CA GLU A 449 -12.44 3.02 5.01
C GLU A 449 -12.04 1.54 4.90
N ASP A 450 -11.27 1.06 5.89
CA ASP A 450 -10.76 -0.31 5.96
C ASP A 450 -11.84 -1.33 6.41
N PHE A 451 -13.11 -0.93 6.57
CA PHE A 451 -14.17 -1.76 7.17
C PHE A 451 -14.32 -3.15 6.53
N ASP A 452 -14.43 -3.24 5.20
CA ASP A 452 -14.63 -4.53 4.53
C ASP A 452 -13.38 -5.42 4.63
N GLU A 453 -12.20 -4.79 4.63
CA GLU A 453 -10.89 -5.44 4.74
C GLU A 453 -10.72 -6.01 6.16
N ASP A 454 -11.08 -5.23 7.18
CA ASP A 454 -11.09 -5.62 8.59
C ASP A 454 -12.08 -6.77 8.86
N VAL A 455 -13.28 -6.72 8.27
CA VAL A 455 -14.28 -7.80 8.38
C VAL A 455 -13.75 -9.08 7.75
N ALA A 456 -13.19 -9.01 6.54
CA ALA A 456 -12.58 -10.16 5.87
C ALA A 456 -11.36 -10.73 6.63
N ALA A 457 -10.68 -9.88 7.41
CA ALA A 457 -9.58 -10.26 8.28
C ALA A 457 -10.03 -10.89 9.62
N GLY A 458 -11.33 -10.84 9.93
CA GLY A 458 -11.87 -11.27 11.22
C GLY A 458 -11.47 -10.35 12.38
N LEU A 459 -11.21 -9.07 12.10
CA LEU A 459 -10.94 -8.05 13.11
C LEU A 459 -12.27 -7.50 13.66
N HIS A 460 -12.22 -6.95 14.87
CA HIS A 460 -13.34 -6.23 15.47
C HIS A 460 -12.87 -4.82 15.86
N THR A 461 -12.69 -3.97 14.85
CA THR A 461 -12.23 -2.58 15.01
C THR A 461 -13.35 -1.65 15.50
N SER A 462 -13.00 -0.42 15.84
CA SER A 462 -13.98 0.61 16.23
C SER A 462 -14.99 0.90 15.13
N ALA A 463 -14.57 0.87 13.86
CA ALA A 463 -15.47 1.02 12.72
C ALA A 463 -16.48 -0.14 12.61
N ILE A 464 -16.05 -1.37 12.89
CA ILE A 464 -16.94 -2.54 12.93
C ILE A 464 -17.94 -2.41 14.09
N ALA A 465 -17.47 -2.04 15.29
CA ALA A 465 -18.33 -1.88 16.47
C ALA A 465 -19.40 -0.78 16.30
N LEU A 466 -19.06 0.32 15.61
CA LEU A 466 -19.99 1.42 15.32
C LEU A 466 -20.85 1.17 14.07
N GLY A 467 -20.45 0.21 13.23
CA GLY A 467 -20.90 0.09 11.85
C GLY A 467 -20.34 1.21 10.96
N ARG A 468 -20.23 0.94 9.65
CA ARG A 468 -19.66 1.89 8.66
C ARG A 468 -20.26 3.30 8.77
N LYS A 469 -21.59 3.39 8.82
CA LYS A 469 -22.31 4.67 8.91
C LYS A 469 -22.10 5.35 10.26
N GLY A 470 -22.18 4.58 11.34
CA GLY A 470 -21.97 5.08 12.70
C GLY A 470 -20.56 5.65 12.88
N ALA A 471 -19.54 4.98 12.36
CA ALA A 471 -18.14 5.42 12.46
C ALA A 471 -17.92 6.83 11.88
N VAL A 472 -18.45 7.11 10.69
CA VAL A 472 -18.30 8.44 10.05
C VAL A 472 -19.12 9.50 10.78
N TRP A 473 -20.31 9.18 11.29
CA TRP A 473 -21.09 10.11 12.12
C TRP A 473 -20.41 10.40 13.47
N THR A 474 -19.87 9.38 14.13
CA THR A 474 -19.07 9.54 15.36
C THR A 474 -17.86 10.42 15.12
N SER A 475 -17.19 10.25 13.97
CA SER A 475 -16.12 11.15 13.54
C SER A 475 -16.62 12.60 13.39
N ALA A 476 -17.67 12.84 12.59
CA ALA A 476 -18.20 14.19 12.35
C ALA A 476 -18.59 14.91 13.65
N ILE A 477 -19.37 14.26 14.50
CA ILE A 477 -19.84 14.83 15.77
C ILE A 477 -18.66 15.08 16.70
N GLY A 478 -17.79 14.09 16.86
CA GLY A 478 -16.71 14.17 17.82
C GLY A 478 -15.60 15.16 17.42
N VAL A 479 -15.29 15.29 16.12
CA VAL A 479 -14.39 16.35 15.62
C VAL A 479 -14.98 17.74 15.88
N GLY A 480 -16.29 17.91 15.70
CA GLY A 480 -16.98 19.14 16.07
C GLY A 480 -16.91 19.43 17.58
N LEU A 481 -17.23 18.46 18.43
CA LEU A 481 -17.23 18.66 19.89
C LEU A 481 -15.82 18.91 20.46
N ALA A 482 -14.83 18.12 20.04
CA ALA A 482 -13.45 18.25 20.53
C ALA A 482 -12.80 19.55 20.05
N GLY A 483 -13.03 19.93 18.77
CA GLY A 483 -12.57 21.22 18.27
C GLY A 483 -13.30 22.41 18.90
N GLY A 484 -14.60 22.31 19.18
CA GLY A 484 -15.32 23.33 19.95
C GLY A 484 -14.75 23.51 21.36
N GLY A 485 -14.34 22.42 22.01
CA GLY A 485 -13.62 22.45 23.28
C GLY A 485 -12.26 23.15 23.17
N LEU A 486 -11.49 22.87 22.12
CA LEU A 486 -10.21 23.57 21.85
C LEU A 486 -10.40 25.05 21.58
N PHE A 487 -11.42 25.41 20.80
CA PHE A 487 -11.77 26.80 20.53
C PHE A 487 -12.08 27.54 21.83
N ALA A 488 -12.88 26.94 22.72
CA ALA A 488 -13.20 27.50 24.02
C ALA A 488 -11.94 27.63 24.90
N LEU A 489 -11.07 26.61 24.90
CA LEU A 489 -9.81 26.65 25.64
C LEU A 489 -8.90 27.78 25.13
N PHE A 490 -8.69 27.88 23.82
CA PHE A 490 -7.88 28.94 23.22
C PHE A 490 -8.47 30.32 23.46
N GLY A 491 -9.79 30.48 23.33
CA GLY A 491 -10.47 31.74 23.64
C GLY A 491 -10.30 32.15 25.10
N ALA A 492 -10.49 31.22 26.04
CA ALA A 492 -10.30 31.49 27.47
C ALA A 492 -8.85 31.87 27.79
N THR A 493 -7.87 31.17 27.21
CA THR A 493 -6.45 31.52 27.39
C THR A 493 -6.11 32.85 26.74
N ALA A 494 -6.65 33.14 25.55
CA ALA A 494 -6.43 34.39 24.85
C ALA A 494 -6.93 35.60 25.64
N MET A 495 -8.09 35.46 26.29
CA MET A 495 -8.64 36.49 27.17
C MET A 495 -7.85 36.64 28.47
N ALA A 496 -7.35 35.53 29.03
CA ALA A 496 -6.57 35.54 30.27
C ALA A 496 -5.16 36.11 30.09
N GLU A 497 -4.58 35.95 28.90
CA GLU A 497 -3.20 36.33 28.57
C GLU A 497 -3.10 37.55 27.65
N ASP A 498 -4.23 38.20 27.32
CA ASP A 498 -4.31 39.39 26.46
C ASP A 498 -3.56 39.23 25.12
N TRP A 499 -3.88 38.14 24.39
CA TRP A 499 -3.15 37.79 23.16
C TRP A 499 -3.16 38.91 22.12
N ALA A 500 -1.98 39.13 21.50
CA ALA A 500 -1.81 40.08 20.42
C ALA A 500 -2.62 39.74 19.16
N GLY A 501 -2.89 40.76 18.34
CA GLY A 501 -3.64 40.64 17.08
C GLY A 501 -3.18 39.51 16.14
N PRO A 502 -1.87 39.28 15.91
CA PRO A 502 -1.37 38.15 15.13
C PRO A 502 -1.87 36.78 15.60
N THR A 503 -1.94 36.56 16.91
CA THR A 503 -2.38 35.28 17.48
C THR A 503 -3.88 35.06 17.26
N TRP A 504 -4.69 36.12 17.29
CA TRP A 504 -6.11 36.06 16.89
C TRP A 504 -6.31 35.71 15.42
N TRP A 505 -5.46 36.21 14.51
CA TRP A 505 -5.52 35.85 13.09
C TRP A 505 -5.26 34.35 12.88
N VAL A 506 -4.24 33.81 13.57
CA VAL A 506 -3.93 32.38 13.48
C VAL A 506 -5.05 31.52 14.09
N LEU A 507 -5.64 31.94 15.21
CA LEU A 507 -6.81 31.27 15.79
C LEU A 507 -8.02 31.31 14.84
N GLY A 508 -8.22 32.41 14.12
CA GLY A 508 -9.25 32.53 13.08
C GLY A 508 -9.03 31.53 11.93
N LEU A 509 -7.80 31.43 11.43
CA LEU A 509 -7.43 30.44 10.40
C LEU A 509 -7.65 29.00 10.89
N TRP A 510 -7.23 28.70 12.12
CA TRP A 510 -7.47 27.41 12.76
C TRP A 510 -8.96 27.10 12.86
N THR A 511 -9.78 28.09 13.25
CA THR A 511 -11.25 27.94 13.35
C THR A 511 -11.88 27.64 12.00
N CYS A 512 -11.45 28.32 10.93
CA CYS A 512 -11.88 28.04 9.57
C CYS A 512 -11.51 26.61 9.14
N ALA A 513 -10.28 26.18 9.41
CA ALA A 513 -9.82 24.84 9.05
C ALA A 513 -10.53 23.71 9.80
N TRP A 514 -10.74 23.88 11.12
CA TRP A 514 -11.50 22.93 11.92
C TRP A 514 -12.96 22.87 11.46
N SER A 515 -13.58 24.02 11.20
CA SER A 515 -14.95 24.11 10.68
C SER A 515 -15.08 23.43 9.32
N TRP A 516 -14.14 23.70 8.40
CA TRP A 516 -14.08 23.06 7.10
C TRP A 516 -13.94 21.54 7.20
N SER A 517 -13.02 21.05 8.04
CA SER A 517 -12.82 19.61 8.26
C SER A 517 -14.08 18.95 8.83
N THR A 518 -14.73 19.60 9.81
CA THR A 518 -15.99 19.11 10.41
C THR A 518 -17.12 19.05 9.37
N LEU A 519 -17.25 20.07 8.51
CA LEU A 519 -18.25 20.11 7.45
C LEU A 519 -17.98 19.06 6.37
N GLU A 520 -16.74 18.89 5.93
CA GLU A 520 -16.37 17.86 4.94
C GLU A 520 -16.67 16.44 5.46
N ILE A 521 -16.32 16.14 6.71
CA ILE A 521 -16.63 14.85 7.34
C ILE A 521 -18.15 14.68 7.51
N GLY A 522 -18.87 15.74 7.89
CA GLY A 522 -20.33 15.73 7.98
C GLY A 522 -21.01 15.49 6.63
N HIS A 523 -20.54 16.13 5.56
CA HIS A 523 -21.00 15.88 4.19
C HIS A 523 -20.70 14.46 3.74
N LEU A 524 -19.52 13.92 4.10
CA LEU A 524 -19.20 12.51 3.85
C LEU A 524 -20.16 11.58 4.60
N ALA A 525 -20.43 11.83 5.89
CA ALA A 525 -21.36 11.04 6.68
C ALA A 525 -22.75 10.99 6.03
N TRP A 526 -23.23 12.14 5.55
CA TRP A 526 -24.52 12.24 4.87
C TRP A 526 -24.54 11.51 3.53
N ARG A 527 -23.48 11.61 2.72
CA ARG A 527 -23.35 10.87 1.45
C ARG A 527 -23.32 9.37 1.70
N VAL A 528 -22.49 8.89 2.63
CA VAL A 528 -22.40 7.46 3.00
C VAL A 528 -23.74 6.94 3.57
N GLN A 529 -24.49 7.78 4.30
CA GLN A 529 -25.81 7.41 4.81
C GLN A 529 -26.81 7.09 3.69
N ARG A 530 -26.79 7.89 2.62
CA ARG A 530 -27.76 7.86 1.51
C ARG A 530 -27.30 7.05 0.29
N ALA A 531 -26.01 6.74 0.19
CA ALA A 531 -25.44 6.04 -0.94
C ALA A 531 -25.97 4.61 -1.06
N ARG A 532 -26.22 4.18 -2.30
CA ARG A 532 -26.47 2.77 -2.63
C ARG A 532 -25.22 1.91 -2.45
N ALA A 533 -24.05 2.48 -2.77
CA ALA A 533 -22.71 1.88 -2.57
C ALA A 533 -21.90 2.70 -1.55
N PRO A 534 -22.13 2.50 -0.24
CA PRO A 534 -21.52 3.31 0.83
C PRO A 534 -20.00 3.08 0.97
N ASP A 535 -19.49 1.93 0.56
CA ASP A 535 -18.05 1.62 0.46
C ASP A 535 -17.32 2.53 -0.53
N ALA A 536 -17.83 2.66 -1.76
CA ALA A 536 -17.18 3.44 -2.81
C ALA A 536 -17.19 4.94 -2.52
N GLU A 537 -18.25 5.46 -1.87
CA GLU A 537 -18.29 6.83 -1.38
C GLU A 537 -17.30 7.04 -0.23
N LEU A 538 -17.22 6.09 0.70
CA LEU A 538 -16.32 6.18 1.84
C LEU A 538 -14.85 6.17 1.40
N LYS A 539 -14.44 5.26 0.51
CA LYS A 539 -13.07 5.24 -0.05
C LYS A 539 -12.71 6.57 -0.73
N ARG A 540 -13.61 7.13 -1.54
CA ARG A 540 -13.39 8.44 -2.17
C ARG A 540 -13.30 9.59 -1.16
N GLY A 541 -14.10 9.55 -0.10
CA GLY A 541 -14.09 10.56 0.96
C GLY A 541 -12.87 10.48 1.86
N ALA A 542 -12.50 9.26 2.28
CA ALA A 542 -11.40 8.99 3.19
C ALA A 542 -10.03 9.38 2.60
N ALA A 543 -9.89 9.40 1.28
CA ALA A 543 -8.70 9.92 0.60
C ALA A 543 -8.33 11.38 0.98
N LYS A 544 -9.29 12.16 1.49
CA LYS A 544 -9.05 13.53 2.00
C LYS A 544 -8.60 13.58 3.46
N MET A 545 -8.71 12.48 4.21
CA MET A 545 -8.39 12.41 5.63
C MET A 545 -6.99 12.94 5.96
N PRO A 546 -5.91 12.60 5.21
CA PRO A 546 -4.58 13.15 5.46
C PRO A 546 -4.56 14.69 5.42
N VAL A 547 -5.33 15.32 4.54
CA VAL A 547 -5.41 16.78 4.46
C VAL A 547 -6.08 17.37 5.71
N TRP A 548 -7.20 16.78 6.14
CA TRP A 548 -7.91 17.26 7.34
C TRP A 548 -7.02 17.21 8.59
N ILE A 549 -6.36 16.08 8.84
CA ILE A 549 -5.49 15.94 10.01
C ILE A 549 -4.28 16.85 9.93
N THR A 550 -3.63 16.98 8.76
CA THR A 550 -2.46 17.84 8.58
C THR A 550 -2.80 19.31 8.81
N VAL A 551 -3.85 19.83 8.16
CA VAL A 551 -4.20 21.26 8.28
C VAL A 551 -4.52 21.61 9.73
N VAL A 552 -5.31 20.77 10.41
CA VAL A 552 -5.68 21.00 11.82
C VAL A 552 -4.47 20.87 12.74
N ALA A 553 -3.58 19.91 12.52
CA ALA A 553 -2.37 19.73 13.32
C ALA A 553 -1.42 20.94 13.21
N TRP A 554 -1.12 21.37 11.99
CA TRP A 554 -0.19 22.48 11.74
C TRP A 554 -0.75 23.84 12.19
N LEU A 555 -2.05 24.07 12.05
CA LEU A 555 -2.67 25.30 12.56
C LEU A 555 -2.76 25.29 14.10
N THR A 556 -2.92 24.12 14.73
CA THR A 556 -2.85 24.02 16.20
C THR A 556 -1.46 24.41 16.69
N LEU A 557 -0.41 23.88 16.04
CA LEU A 557 0.97 24.31 16.28
C LEU A 557 1.14 25.81 16.05
N GLY A 558 0.57 26.35 14.97
CA GLY A 558 0.59 27.77 14.64
C GLY A 558 -0.03 28.65 15.73
N VAL A 559 -1.19 28.29 16.27
CA VAL A 559 -1.84 29.03 17.37
C VAL A 559 -0.93 29.08 18.59
N VAL A 560 -0.35 27.93 18.98
CA VAL A 560 0.53 27.86 20.15
C VAL A 560 1.85 28.60 19.91
N ALA A 561 2.42 28.52 18.70
CA ALA A 561 3.63 29.26 18.34
C ALA A 561 3.40 30.78 18.32
N ALA A 562 2.27 31.23 17.78
CA ALA A 562 1.89 32.63 17.79
C ALA A 562 1.67 33.15 19.22
N ARG A 563 1.01 32.36 20.09
CA ARG A 563 0.92 32.65 21.52
C ARG A 563 2.30 32.79 22.15
N ALA A 564 3.23 31.88 21.87
CA ALA A 564 4.55 31.86 22.52
C ALA A 564 5.50 32.97 22.05
N TRP A 565 5.41 33.39 20.78
CA TRP A 565 6.40 34.29 20.16
C TRP A 565 5.85 35.66 19.78
N LEU A 566 4.52 35.81 19.65
CA LEU A 566 3.85 37.04 19.23
C LEU A 566 2.88 37.59 20.28
N GLY A 567 2.47 36.77 21.25
CA GLY A 567 1.78 37.19 22.48
C GLY A 567 2.80 37.62 23.51
#